data_AF-A0A5C9BRR0-F1
#
_entry.id   AF-A0A5C9BRR0-F1
#
_cell.length_a   1.000
_cell.length_b   1.000
_cell.length_c   1.000
_cell.angle_alpha   90.00
_cell.angle_beta   90.00
_cell.angle_gamma   90.00
#
_symmetry.space_group_name_H-M   'P 1'
#
loop_
_entity.id
_entity.type
_entity.pdbx_description
1 polymer ?
#
loop_
_entity_poly.entity_id
_entity_poly.type
_entity_poly.pdbx_seq_one_letter_code
_entity_poly.pdbx_strand_id
1 'polypeptide(L)'
;MLVDKVTLNDLSIFHSDEEQSVFHHLNFTNTNGGRAYLKHLLANPLLSIESIVDTQITIGHLQTVTEQWPMNPSNGSIMVLEKFYETQIDHYPTVPETFNSLFYQYFHKSDYSLTLFTVQHSIDFLKGLQLISNLISTNEEGKQLTKIAQRLQLILNKETIQTMIGKDRNKLSATEVLTYANFIRFHFKSQAFELFELYYKLDAYLSLAKAGIHYGLCFPTFSNQAQPFVDADGLYHFMLHTPIAYKVDLSINANFLFLTGANMAGKSTFIKAAGVAVYLAHI
;
A
#
# COMPACT_ATOMS: atom_id res chain seq x y z
N MET A 1 6.42 18.00 -9.10
CA MET A 1 5.54 18.90 -9.87
C MET A 1 4.87 19.87 -8.90
N LEU A 2 4.77 21.16 -9.23
CA LEU A 2 3.95 22.10 -8.46
C LEU A 2 2.55 22.13 -9.08
N VAL A 3 1.54 21.76 -8.30
CA VAL A 3 0.15 21.69 -8.76
C VAL A 3 -0.73 22.43 -7.77
N ASP A 4 -1.60 23.30 -8.27
CA ASP A 4 -2.53 24.04 -7.45
C ASP A 4 -3.84 23.27 -7.25
N LYS A 5 -4.67 23.72 -6.29
CA LYS A 5 -5.93 23.05 -5.95
C LYS A 5 -6.93 23.06 -7.10
N VAL A 6 -6.90 24.08 -7.97
CA VAL A 6 -7.80 24.16 -9.13
C VAL A 6 -7.47 23.03 -10.10
N THR A 7 -6.19 22.85 -10.45
CA THR A 7 -5.76 21.76 -11.34
C THR A 7 -6.14 20.39 -10.77
N LEU A 8 -5.98 20.16 -9.46
CA LEU A 8 -6.36 18.87 -8.85
C LEU A 8 -7.86 18.57 -8.98
N ASN A 9 -8.71 19.59 -8.83
CA ASN A 9 -10.16 19.46 -8.99
C ASN A 9 -10.55 19.26 -10.46
N ASP A 10 -9.92 20.01 -11.38
CA ASP A 10 -10.18 19.93 -12.82
C ASP A 10 -9.81 18.55 -13.38
N LEU A 11 -8.67 18.00 -12.95
CA LEU A 11 -8.24 16.63 -13.26
C LEU A 11 -9.02 15.57 -12.47
N SER A 12 -9.83 15.98 -11.50
CA SER A 12 -10.62 15.09 -10.65
C SER A 12 -9.73 14.03 -9.97
N ILE A 13 -8.53 14.44 -9.54
CA ILE A 13 -7.61 13.56 -8.79
C ILE A 13 -8.31 13.04 -7.53
N PHE A 14 -8.95 13.98 -6.84
CA PHE A 14 -9.92 13.74 -5.78
C PHE A 14 -11.22 14.41 -6.17
N HIS A 15 -12.34 13.82 -5.75
CA HIS A 15 -13.66 14.34 -6.04
C HIS A 15 -14.62 14.04 -4.88
N SER A 16 -15.68 14.83 -4.73
CA SER A 16 -16.68 14.64 -3.66
C SER A 16 -17.50 13.37 -3.87
N ASP A 17 -17.89 13.13 -5.12
CA ASP A 17 -18.34 11.82 -5.58
C ASP A 17 -17.10 10.95 -5.86
N GLU A 18 -16.85 9.95 -5.01
CA GLU A 18 -15.63 9.14 -5.09
C GLU A 18 -15.52 8.39 -6.43
N GLU A 19 -16.63 7.89 -7.00
CA GLU A 19 -16.61 7.14 -8.26
C GLU A 19 -16.11 7.98 -9.44
N GLN A 20 -16.20 9.31 -9.34
CA GLN A 20 -15.72 10.24 -10.35
C GLN A 20 -14.25 10.65 -10.14
N SER A 21 -13.56 10.09 -9.12
CA SER A 21 -12.17 10.43 -8.82
C SER A 21 -11.16 9.44 -9.41
N VAL A 22 -10.03 9.96 -9.90
CA VAL A 22 -8.87 9.14 -10.29
C VAL A 22 -8.41 8.27 -9.11
N PHE A 23 -8.40 8.82 -7.89
CA PHE A 23 -8.05 8.08 -6.68
C PHE A 23 -8.89 6.80 -6.51
N HIS A 24 -10.21 6.86 -6.69
CA HIS A 24 -11.07 5.70 -6.55
C HIS A 24 -10.70 4.59 -7.55
N HIS A 25 -10.49 4.97 -8.81
CA HIS A 25 -10.12 4.01 -9.86
C HIS A 25 -8.73 3.41 -9.69
N LEU A 26 -7.80 4.13 -9.03
CA LEU A 26 -6.47 3.62 -8.72
C LEU A 26 -6.41 2.83 -7.39
N ASN A 27 -7.50 2.80 -6.63
CA ASN A 27 -7.53 2.23 -5.29
C ASN A 27 -7.96 0.76 -5.27
N PHE A 28 -6.96 -0.11 -5.41
CA PHE A 28 -6.99 -1.56 -5.20
C PHE A 28 -6.32 -1.98 -3.86
N THR A 29 -6.24 -1.07 -2.88
CA THR A 29 -5.62 -1.34 -1.58
C THR A 29 -6.48 -2.32 -0.77
N ASN A 30 -5.82 -3.14 0.05
CA ASN A 30 -6.48 -4.12 0.92
C ASN A 30 -6.74 -3.58 2.33
N THR A 31 -6.15 -2.44 2.69
CA THR A 31 -6.18 -1.87 4.04
C THR A 31 -6.56 -0.39 4.07
N ASN A 32 -7.15 0.05 5.18
CA ASN A 32 -7.48 1.46 5.40
C ASN A 32 -6.21 2.33 5.43
N GLY A 33 -5.13 1.85 6.05
CA GLY A 33 -3.84 2.55 6.06
C GLY A 33 -3.20 2.62 4.68
N GLY A 34 -3.27 1.56 3.88
CA GLY A 34 -2.86 1.56 2.48
C GLY A 34 -3.66 2.56 1.64
N ARG A 35 -4.99 2.59 1.79
CA ARG A 35 -5.87 3.59 1.15
C ARG A 35 -5.47 5.02 1.52
N ALA A 36 -5.17 5.27 2.80
CA ALA A 36 -4.72 6.58 3.29
C ALA A 36 -3.35 6.96 2.71
N TYR A 37 -2.41 6.01 2.66
CA TYR A 37 -1.09 6.25 2.07
C TYR A 37 -1.15 6.47 0.56
N LEU A 38 -1.98 5.73 -0.17
CA LEU A 38 -2.24 5.98 -1.59
C LEU A 38 -2.79 7.38 -1.82
N LYS A 39 -3.75 7.81 -0.99
CA LYS A 39 -4.28 9.18 -1.05
C LYS A 39 -3.16 10.21 -0.80
N HIS A 40 -2.26 9.92 0.14
CA HIS A 40 -1.09 10.77 0.39
C HIS A 40 -0.15 10.82 -0.83
N LEU A 41 0.16 9.69 -1.47
CA LEU A 41 0.98 9.66 -2.70
C LEU A 41 0.36 10.54 -3.79
N LEU A 42 -0.91 10.32 -4.10
CA LEU A 42 -1.64 11.10 -5.12
C LEU A 42 -1.87 12.56 -4.73
N ALA A 43 -1.65 12.96 -3.48
CA ALA A 43 -1.74 14.36 -3.07
C ALA A 43 -0.39 15.08 -3.13
N ASN A 44 0.73 14.33 -3.25
CA ASN A 44 2.08 14.87 -3.14
C ASN A 44 2.96 14.39 -4.31
N PRO A 45 2.80 14.96 -5.52
CA PRO A 45 3.65 14.64 -6.66
C PRO A 45 5.14 14.85 -6.38
N LEU A 46 5.94 13.90 -6.83
CA LEU A 46 7.38 13.89 -6.68
C LEU A 46 8.03 15.06 -7.45
N LEU A 47 9.13 15.56 -6.90
CA LEU A 47 9.85 16.72 -7.43
C LEU A 47 11.10 16.35 -8.23
N SER A 48 11.64 15.15 -8.06
CA SER A 48 12.88 14.70 -8.70
C SER A 48 12.65 13.46 -9.58
N ILE A 49 13.32 13.45 -10.74
CA ILE A 49 13.31 12.31 -11.66
C ILE A 49 13.84 11.05 -10.96
N GLU A 50 14.84 11.19 -10.10
CA GLU A 50 15.38 10.07 -9.32
C GLU A 50 14.30 9.37 -8.46
N SER A 51 13.48 10.14 -7.74
CA SER A 51 12.42 9.59 -6.91
C SER A 51 11.30 8.97 -7.74
N ILE A 52 10.99 9.56 -8.90
CA ILE A 52 10.00 9.02 -9.83
C ILE A 52 10.47 7.67 -10.36
N VAL A 53 11.71 7.59 -10.86
CA VAL A 53 12.29 6.34 -11.37
C VAL A 53 12.35 5.27 -10.28
N ASP A 54 12.72 5.64 -9.05
CA ASP A 54 12.72 4.71 -7.91
C ASP A 54 11.32 4.16 -7.58
N THR A 55 10.29 5.00 -7.74
CA THR A 55 8.89 4.62 -7.57
C THR A 55 8.41 3.73 -8.72
N GLN A 56 8.79 4.03 -9.97
CA GLN A 56 8.51 3.18 -11.13
C GLN A 56 9.11 1.78 -10.96
N ILE A 57 10.37 1.68 -10.50
CA ILE A 57 11.01 0.39 -10.21
C ILE A 57 10.23 -0.36 -9.12
N THR A 58 9.84 0.34 -8.05
CA THR A 58 9.05 -0.25 -6.96
C THR A 58 7.71 -0.80 -7.46
N ILE A 59 6.95 -0.02 -8.22
CA ILE A 59 5.66 -0.44 -8.77
C ILE A 59 5.87 -1.58 -9.78
N GLY A 60 6.87 -1.49 -10.65
CA GLY A 60 7.21 -2.50 -11.65
C GLY A 60 7.56 -3.84 -11.02
N HIS A 61 8.36 -3.84 -9.95
CA HIS A 61 8.62 -5.06 -9.18
C HIS A 61 7.32 -5.66 -8.63
N LEU A 62 6.49 -4.83 -8.00
CA LEU A 62 5.23 -5.29 -7.40
C LEU A 62 4.24 -5.84 -8.44
N GLN A 63 4.28 -5.37 -9.69
CA GLN A 63 3.51 -5.97 -10.79
C GLN A 63 3.90 -7.44 -11.01
N THR A 64 5.18 -7.79 -10.89
CA THR A 64 5.66 -9.18 -11.11
C THR A 64 5.24 -10.15 -10.00
N VAL A 65 5.06 -9.65 -8.78
CA VAL A 65 4.69 -10.47 -7.61
C VAL A 65 3.22 -10.36 -7.22
N THR A 66 2.40 -9.62 -7.98
CA THR A 66 0.99 -9.34 -7.64
C THR A 66 0.16 -10.61 -7.45
N GLU A 67 0.34 -11.63 -8.31
CA GLU A 67 -0.40 -12.90 -8.21
C GLU A 67 0.04 -13.76 -7.02
N GLN A 68 1.28 -13.59 -6.56
CA GLN A 68 1.87 -14.32 -5.44
C GLN A 68 1.63 -13.59 -4.10
N TRP A 69 1.07 -12.39 -4.14
CA TRP A 69 0.86 -11.57 -2.95
C TRP A 69 -0.12 -12.24 -1.99
N PRO A 70 0.25 -12.47 -0.72
CA PRO A 70 -0.61 -13.18 0.22
C PRO A 70 -1.85 -12.36 0.60
N MET A 71 -2.94 -13.04 0.94
CA MET A 71 -4.16 -12.40 1.48
C MET A 71 -3.96 -11.76 2.86
N ASN A 72 -2.98 -12.24 3.63
CA ASN A 72 -2.58 -11.64 4.91
C ASN A 72 -1.23 -10.94 4.74
N PRO A 73 -1.02 -9.76 5.36
CA PRO A 73 -1.92 -9.04 6.25
C PRO A 73 -3.22 -8.51 5.61
N SER A 74 -4.36 -8.76 6.26
CA SER A 74 -5.65 -8.15 5.90
C SER A 74 -5.95 -6.94 6.78
N ASN A 75 -6.87 -6.06 6.33
CA ASN A 75 -7.36 -4.95 7.14
C ASN A 75 -7.86 -5.41 8.51
N GLY A 76 -8.61 -6.52 8.54
CA GLY A 76 -9.14 -7.09 9.77
C GLY A 76 -8.05 -7.52 10.75
N SER A 77 -7.00 -8.19 10.28
CA SER A 77 -5.87 -8.57 11.14
C SER A 77 -5.19 -7.35 11.76
N ILE A 78 -4.97 -6.28 10.99
CA ILE A 78 -4.33 -5.06 11.52
C ILE A 78 -5.24 -4.36 12.52
N MET A 79 -6.53 -4.19 12.21
CA MET A 79 -7.51 -3.58 13.12
C MET A 79 -7.61 -4.33 14.47
N VAL A 80 -7.51 -5.66 14.46
CA VAL A 80 -7.49 -6.47 15.68
C VAL A 80 -6.28 -6.12 16.55
N LEU A 81 -5.08 -6.02 15.96
CA LEU A 81 -3.87 -5.66 16.70
C LEU A 81 -3.90 -4.21 17.19
N GLU A 82 -4.31 -3.26 16.34
CA GLU A 82 -4.48 -1.86 16.73
C GLU A 82 -5.45 -1.73 17.91
N LYS A 83 -6.61 -2.38 17.80
CA LYS A 83 -7.62 -2.37 18.85
C LYS A 83 -7.12 -3.02 20.13
N PHE A 84 -6.35 -4.10 20.00
CA PHE A 84 -5.71 -4.73 21.15
C PHE A 84 -4.87 -3.72 21.89
N TYR A 85 -4.01 -2.94 21.22
CA TYR A 85 -3.15 -1.93 21.87
C TYR A 85 -3.87 -0.77 22.55
N GLU A 86 -5.11 -0.46 22.16
CA GLU A 86 -5.95 0.55 22.79
C GLU A 86 -6.76 0.00 23.98
N THR A 87 -7.12 -1.28 23.92
CA THR A 87 -7.99 -1.91 24.91
C THR A 87 -7.28 -2.00 26.25
N GLN A 88 -7.95 -1.61 27.33
CA GLN A 88 -7.49 -1.88 28.69
C GLN A 88 -7.84 -3.33 29.02
N ILE A 89 -6.82 -4.16 29.25
CA ILE A 89 -6.97 -5.57 29.65
C ILE A 89 -6.38 -5.67 31.06
N ASP A 90 -7.00 -6.47 31.92
CA ASP A 90 -6.46 -6.78 33.24
C ASP A 90 -5.02 -7.30 33.16
N HIS A 91 -4.24 -7.07 34.20
CA HIS A 91 -2.82 -7.45 34.21
C HIS A 91 -2.65 -8.95 33.92
N TYR A 92 -1.96 -9.27 32.82
CA TYR A 92 -1.53 -10.64 32.56
C TYR A 92 -0.67 -11.14 33.73
N PRO A 93 -0.78 -12.42 34.12
CA PRO A 93 0.08 -12.99 35.16
C PRO A 93 1.56 -12.79 34.78
N THR A 94 2.35 -12.31 35.75
CA THR A 94 3.77 -11.93 35.57
C THR A 94 4.65 -13.10 35.15
N VAL A 95 4.22 -14.34 35.42
CA VAL A 95 4.87 -15.56 34.94
C VAL A 95 3.79 -16.50 34.40
N PRO A 96 3.72 -16.74 33.08
CA PRO A 96 2.76 -17.66 32.48
C PRO A 96 3.18 -19.13 32.68
N GLU A 97 3.20 -19.58 33.93
CA GLU A 97 3.31 -21.00 34.25
C GLU A 97 2.00 -21.73 33.89
N THR A 98 2.08 -23.03 33.61
CA THR A 98 0.96 -23.84 33.08
C THR A 98 -0.28 -23.76 33.95
N PHE A 99 -0.12 -23.79 35.28
CA PHE A 99 -1.24 -23.73 36.22
C PHE A 99 -1.92 -22.36 36.22
N ASN A 100 -1.15 -21.27 36.27
CA ASN A 100 -1.65 -19.91 36.26
C ASN A 100 -2.34 -19.56 34.93
N SER A 101 -1.83 -20.09 33.82
CA SER A 101 -2.39 -19.85 32.49
C SER A 101 -3.75 -20.53 32.29
N LEU A 102 -3.88 -21.77 32.78
CA LEU A 102 -5.15 -22.49 32.78
C LEU A 102 -6.17 -21.86 33.74
N PHE A 103 -5.71 -21.39 34.90
CA PHE A 103 -6.55 -20.65 35.85
C PHE A 103 -7.09 -19.36 35.20
N TYR A 104 -6.23 -18.56 34.58
CA TYR A 104 -6.66 -17.34 33.88
C TYR A 104 -7.67 -17.65 32.76
N GLN A 105 -7.40 -18.65 31.91
CA GLN A 105 -8.32 -19.09 30.86
C GLN A 105 -9.71 -19.47 31.41
N TYR A 106 -9.77 -20.14 32.56
CA TYR A 106 -11.02 -20.60 33.13
C TYR A 106 -11.83 -19.47 33.79
N PHE A 107 -11.17 -18.57 34.52
CA PHE A 107 -11.82 -17.50 35.29
C PHE A 107 -12.03 -16.20 34.50
N HIS A 108 -11.24 -15.94 33.45
CA HIS A 108 -11.29 -14.72 32.62
C HIS A 108 -11.60 -15.06 31.17
N LYS A 109 -12.67 -15.83 30.92
CA LYS A 109 -13.00 -16.38 29.60
C LYS A 109 -13.12 -15.32 28.49
N SER A 110 -13.73 -14.18 28.81
CA SER A 110 -13.88 -13.05 27.86
C SER A 110 -12.52 -12.53 27.42
N ASP A 111 -11.67 -12.16 28.38
CA ASP A 111 -10.35 -11.60 28.12
C ASP A 111 -9.45 -12.60 27.42
N TYR A 112 -9.42 -13.86 27.89
CA TYR A 112 -8.65 -14.91 27.24
C TYR A 112 -9.08 -15.14 25.79
N SER A 113 -10.38 -15.07 25.48
CA SER A 113 -10.86 -15.23 24.10
C SER A 113 -10.37 -14.10 23.18
N LEU A 114 -10.38 -12.86 23.66
CA LEU A 114 -9.84 -11.70 22.95
C LEU A 114 -8.32 -11.81 22.77
N THR A 115 -7.61 -12.24 23.81
CA THR A 115 -6.17 -12.47 23.79
C THR A 115 -5.79 -13.56 22.79
N LEU A 116 -6.46 -14.72 22.83
CA LEU A 116 -6.26 -15.81 21.88
C LEU A 116 -6.49 -15.32 20.44
N PHE A 117 -7.60 -14.64 20.20
CA PHE A 117 -7.93 -14.09 18.88
C PHE A 117 -6.83 -13.13 18.39
N THR A 118 -6.35 -12.24 19.25
CA THR A 118 -5.26 -11.30 18.92
C THR A 118 -3.96 -12.03 18.57
N VAL A 119 -3.58 -13.04 19.36
CA VAL A 119 -2.36 -13.83 19.13
C VAL A 119 -2.45 -14.57 17.80
N GLN A 120 -3.60 -15.17 17.49
CA GLN A 120 -3.84 -15.84 16.22
C GLN A 120 -3.68 -14.88 15.03
N HIS A 121 -4.30 -13.70 15.09
CA HIS A 121 -4.17 -12.69 14.04
C HIS A 121 -2.77 -12.10 13.94
N SER A 122 -2.04 -12.02 15.05
CA SER A 122 -0.64 -11.59 15.07
C SER A 122 0.27 -12.60 14.38
N ILE A 123 0.05 -13.91 14.58
CA ILE A 123 0.80 -14.96 13.88
C ILE A 123 0.55 -14.87 12.37
N ASP A 124 -0.71 -14.73 11.93
CA ASP A 124 -1.04 -14.62 10.50
C ASP A 124 -0.47 -13.34 9.87
N PHE A 125 -0.53 -12.22 10.61
CA PHE A 125 0.08 -10.96 10.21
C PHE A 125 1.59 -11.11 9.99
N LEU A 126 2.31 -11.68 10.95
CA LEU A 126 3.76 -11.88 10.89
C LEU A 126 4.16 -12.87 9.78
N LYS A 127 3.40 -13.97 9.60
CA LYS A 127 3.61 -14.92 8.49
C LYS A 127 3.41 -14.25 7.13
N GLY A 128 2.34 -13.47 6.98
CA GLY A 128 2.07 -12.71 5.77
C GLY A 128 3.22 -11.75 5.42
N LEU A 129 3.70 -10.99 6.41
CA LEU A 129 4.85 -10.11 6.24
C LEU A 129 6.14 -10.85 5.92
N GLN A 130 6.37 -12.05 6.47
CA GLN A 130 7.53 -12.87 6.11
C GLN A 130 7.48 -13.31 4.65
N LEU A 131 6.30 -13.71 4.15
CA LEU A 131 6.11 -14.05 2.74
C LEU A 131 6.36 -12.84 1.85
N ILE A 132 5.75 -11.70 2.18
CA ILE A 132 5.95 -10.43 1.45
C ILE A 132 7.43 -10.04 1.45
N SER A 133 8.09 -10.09 2.61
CA SER A 133 9.51 -9.78 2.74
C SER A 133 10.33 -10.64 1.79
N ASN A 134 10.03 -11.94 1.66
CA ASN A 134 10.75 -12.83 0.76
C ASN A 134 10.48 -12.50 -0.72
N LEU A 135 9.24 -12.14 -1.08
CA LEU A 135 8.87 -11.75 -2.44
C LEU A 135 9.64 -10.51 -2.91
N ILE A 136 9.82 -9.52 -2.02
CA ILE A 136 10.43 -8.23 -2.36
C ILE A 136 11.96 -8.17 -2.13
N SER A 137 12.59 -9.28 -1.70
CA SER A 137 14.03 -9.31 -1.35
C SER A 137 14.93 -9.71 -2.53
N THR A 138 14.49 -9.58 -3.78
CA THR A 138 15.32 -9.88 -4.95
C THR A 138 16.43 -8.83 -5.12
N ASN A 139 17.65 -9.31 -5.40
CA ASN A 139 18.81 -8.45 -5.58
C ASN A 139 18.63 -7.60 -6.84
N GLU A 140 18.67 -6.27 -6.66
CA GLU A 140 18.73 -5.19 -7.69
C GLU A 140 17.46 -4.35 -7.94
N GLU A 141 16.61 -4.11 -6.94
CA GLU A 141 15.38 -3.33 -7.20
C GLU A 141 15.14 -2.22 -6.17
N GLY A 142 15.22 -0.96 -6.63
CA GLY A 142 14.76 0.27 -5.97
C GLY A 142 15.36 0.60 -4.58
N LYS A 143 15.83 1.82 -4.38
CA LYS A 143 16.27 2.32 -3.05
C LYS A 143 15.14 2.24 -2.03
N GLN A 144 13.91 2.58 -2.40
CA GLN A 144 12.75 2.50 -1.51
C GLN A 144 12.39 1.07 -1.12
N LEU A 145 12.20 0.19 -2.10
CA LEU A 145 11.80 -1.19 -1.86
C LEU A 145 12.86 -1.94 -1.04
N THR A 146 14.14 -1.75 -1.36
CA THR A 146 15.26 -2.32 -0.60
C THR A 146 15.24 -1.88 0.87
N LYS A 147 14.99 -0.60 1.16
CA LYS A 147 14.89 -0.11 2.54
C LYS A 147 13.73 -0.74 3.30
N ILE A 148 12.58 -0.90 2.65
CA ILE A 148 11.41 -1.57 3.23
C ILE A 148 11.74 -3.03 3.52
N ALA A 149 12.29 -3.76 2.55
CA ALA A 149 12.67 -5.16 2.68
C ALA A 149 13.67 -5.37 3.84
N GLN A 150 14.74 -4.58 3.89
CA GLN A 150 15.73 -4.63 4.97
C GLN A 150 15.11 -4.37 6.34
N ARG A 151 14.19 -3.40 6.43
CA ARG A 151 13.54 -3.08 7.70
C ARG A 151 12.57 -4.18 8.15
N LEU A 152 11.79 -4.76 7.22
CA LEU A 152 10.96 -5.92 7.49
C LEU A 152 11.81 -7.08 8.00
N GLN A 153 12.86 -7.46 7.28
CA GLN A 153 13.76 -8.54 7.69
C GLN A 153 14.35 -8.30 9.09
N LEU A 154 14.82 -7.09 9.39
CA LEU A 154 15.40 -6.75 10.69
C LEU A 154 14.41 -7.00 11.84
N ILE A 155 13.14 -6.62 11.67
CA ILE A 155 12.11 -6.82 12.70
C ILE A 155 11.67 -8.28 12.77
N LEU A 156 11.46 -8.91 11.61
CA LEU A 156 10.95 -10.28 11.51
C LEU A 156 11.97 -11.32 11.99
N ASN A 157 13.28 -11.08 11.84
CA ASN A 157 14.33 -12.01 12.25
C ASN A 157 14.56 -12.11 13.77
N LYS A 158 13.84 -11.34 14.59
CA LYS A 158 13.93 -11.45 16.05
C LYS A 158 13.45 -12.83 16.51
N GLU A 159 14.16 -13.44 17.47
CA GLU A 159 13.89 -14.81 17.94
C GLU A 159 12.42 -15.03 18.31
N THR A 160 11.85 -14.17 19.17
CA THR A 160 10.43 -14.30 19.57
C THR A 160 9.47 -14.24 18.38
N ILE A 161 9.75 -13.40 17.38
CA ILE A 161 8.94 -13.29 16.17
C ILE A 161 9.04 -14.55 15.33
N GLN A 162 10.25 -15.08 15.13
CA GLN A 162 10.45 -16.34 14.42
C GLN A 162 9.76 -17.51 15.13
N THR A 163 9.77 -17.55 16.46
CA THR A 163 9.01 -18.58 17.19
C THR A 163 7.51 -18.47 16.93
N MET A 164 6.94 -17.26 16.90
CA MET A 164 5.53 -17.03 16.59
C MET A 164 5.17 -17.43 15.15
N ILE A 165 6.02 -17.05 14.18
CA ILE A 165 5.87 -17.42 12.77
C ILE A 165 5.87 -18.96 12.61
N GLY A 166 6.64 -19.69 13.41
CA GLY A 166 6.67 -21.15 13.40
C GLY A 166 5.43 -21.85 13.99
N LYS A 167 4.51 -21.14 14.66
CA LYS A 167 3.34 -21.75 15.31
C LYS A 167 2.15 -21.90 14.38
N ASP A 168 1.35 -22.93 14.60
CA ASP A 168 0.01 -23.06 14.04
C ASP A 168 -0.97 -22.27 14.92
N ARG A 169 -1.64 -21.26 14.34
CA ARG A 169 -2.59 -20.40 15.06
C ARG A 169 -3.71 -21.19 15.75
N ASN A 170 -4.08 -22.35 15.22
CA ASN A 170 -5.18 -23.15 15.75
C ASN A 170 -4.73 -24.15 16.83
N LYS A 171 -3.43 -24.27 17.09
CA LYS A 171 -2.85 -25.24 18.03
C LYS A 171 -1.96 -24.55 19.05
N LEU A 172 -2.50 -23.53 19.71
CA LEU A 172 -1.82 -22.79 20.77
C LEU A 172 -2.28 -23.28 22.14
N SER A 173 -1.32 -23.59 23.00
CA SER A 173 -1.56 -23.81 24.43
C SER A 173 -1.84 -22.50 25.17
N ALA A 174 -2.49 -22.57 26.33
CA ALA A 174 -2.78 -21.38 27.14
C ALA A 174 -1.51 -20.62 27.56
N THR A 175 -0.42 -21.35 27.84
CA THR A 175 0.89 -20.76 28.16
C THR A 175 1.46 -19.99 26.97
N GLU A 176 1.42 -20.56 25.76
CA GLU A 176 1.86 -19.87 24.54
C GLU A 176 1.03 -18.62 24.27
N VAL A 177 -0.30 -18.71 24.41
CA VAL A 177 -1.20 -17.57 24.22
C VAL A 177 -0.82 -16.42 25.16
N LEU A 178 -0.71 -16.68 26.46
CA LEU A 178 -0.38 -15.63 27.42
C LEU A 178 1.05 -15.10 27.26
N THR A 179 2.00 -15.97 26.91
CA THR A 179 3.40 -15.57 26.65
C THR A 179 3.47 -14.63 25.45
N TYR A 180 2.86 -14.99 24.32
CA TYR A 180 2.85 -14.16 23.13
C TYR A 180 2.03 -12.89 23.33
N ALA A 181 0.91 -12.95 24.05
CA ALA A 181 0.12 -11.78 24.36
C ALA A 181 0.88 -10.75 25.20
N ASN A 182 1.60 -11.22 26.23
CA ASN A 182 2.47 -10.37 27.05
C ASN A 182 3.55 -9.70 26.19
N PHE A 183 4.24 -10.49 25.34
CA PHE A 183 5.22 -9.96 24.40
C PHE A 183 4.63 -8.91 23.44
N ILE A 184 3.52 -9.23 22.77
CA ILE A 184 2.84 -8.34 21.83
C ILE A 184 2.51 -7.03 22.53
N ARG A 185 1.93 -7.10 23.73
CA ARG A 185 1.42 -5.98 24.51
C ARG A 185 2.52 -5.03 24.99
N PHE A 186 3.57 -5.58 25.61
CA PHE A 186 4.54 -4.78 26.36
C PHE A 186 5.87 -4.56 25.63
N HIS A 187 6.22 -5.43 24.68
CA HIS A 187 7.55 -5.43 24.07
C HIS A 187 7.53 -5.20 22.56
N PHE A 188 6.39 -5.40 21.90
CA PHE A 188 6.29 -5.34 20.44
C PHE A 188 5.52 -4.15 19.88
N LYS A 189 4.83 -3.36 20.72
CA LYS A 189 3.94 -2.27 20.27
C LYS A 189 4.59 -1.35 19.23
N SER A 190 5.74 -0.78 19.56
CA SER A 190 6.44 0.15 18.66
C SER A 190 6.78 -0.49 17.31
N GLN A 191 7.30 -1.72 17.33
CA GLN A 191 7.65 -2.43 16.10
C GLN A 191 6.41 -2.91 15.33
N ALA A 192 5.31 -3.23 15.99
CA ALA A 192 4.05 -3.57 15.33
C ALA A 192 3.52 -2.38 14.53
N PHE A 193 3.47 -1.19 15.12
CA PHE A 193 3.07 0.04 14.40
C PHE A 193 4.02 0.34 13.25
N GLU A 194 5.33 0.13 13.42
CA GLU A 194 6.28 0.26 12.32
C GLU A 194 6.01 -0.73 11.17
N LEU A 195 5.69 -1.99 11.49
CA LEU A 195 5.31 -2.99 10.48
C LEU A 195 4.00 -2.62 9.78
N PHE A 196 3.02 -2.02 10.48
CA PHE A 196 1.80 -1.51 9.85
C PHE A 196 2.13 -0.43 8.83
N GLU A 197 2.94 0.56 9.21
CA GLU A 197 3.36 1.64 8.30
C GLU A 197 4.12 1.12 7.08
N LEU A 198 5.02 0.15 7.27
CA LEU A 198 5.72 -0.49 6.14
C LEU A 198 4.74 -1.22 5.22
N TYR A 199 3.76 -1.92 5.78
CA TYR A 199 2.75 -2.61 4.99
C TYR A 199 1.80 -1.65 4.26
N TYR A 200 1.35 -0.57 4.90
CA TYR A 200 0.51 0.45 4.28
C TYR A 200 1.17 1.07 3.05
N LYS A 201 2.50 1.30 3.11
CA LYS A 201 3.28 1.75 1.95
C LYS A 201 3.27 0.74 0.82
N LEU A 202 3.54 -0.53 1.13
CA LEU A 202 3.54 -1.60 0.14
C LEU A 202 2.15 -1.82 -0.47
N ASP A 203 1.09 -1.78 0.33
CA ASP A 203 -0.30 -1.96 -0.12
C ASP A 203 -0.72 -0.83 -1.08
N ALA A 204 -0.29 0.41 -0.82
CA ALA A 204 -0.50 1.54 -1.73
C ALA A 204 0.26 1.40 -3.06
N TYR A 205 1.54 1.00 -3.05
CA TYR A 205 2.28 0.77 -4.29
C TYR A 205 1.77 -0.45 -5.06
N LEU A 206 1.36 -1.52 -4.36
CA LEU A 206 0.72 -2.69 -4.95
C LEU A 206 -0.62 -2.30 -5.61
N SER A 207 -1.35 -1.36 -5.02
CA SER A 207 -2.56 -0.81 -5.60
C SER A 207 -2.30 -0.15 -6.96
N LEU A 208 -1.23 0.65 -7.07
CA LEU A 208 -0.80 1.24 -8.33
C LEU A 208 -0.32 0.18 -9.33
N ALA A 209 0.38 -0.85 -8.86
CA ALA A 209 0.79 -1.99 -9.70
C ALA A 209 -0.42 -2.70 -10.32
N LYS A 210 -1.42 -3.04 -9.49
CA LYS A 210 -2.68 -3.64 -9.92
C LYS A 210 -3.45 -2.73 -10.89
N ALA A 211 -3.53 -1.43 -10.60
CA ALA A 211 -4.17 -0.47 -11.50
C ALA A 211 -3.46 -0.40 -12.85
N GLY A 212 -2.13 -0.39 -12.87
CA GLY A 212 -1.33 -0.41 -14.08
C GLY A 212 -1.62 -1.64 -14.94
N ILE A 213 -1.71 -2.83 -14.35
CA ILE A 213 -2.08 -4.06 -15.04
C ILE A 213 -3.54 -3.99 -15.53
N HIS A 214 -4.46 -3.60 -14.65
CA HIS A 214 -5.91 -3.60 -14.92
C HIS A 214 -6.28 -2.67 -16.08
N TYR A 215 -5.68 -1.48 -16.12
CA TYR A 215 -5.96 -0.49 -17.16
C TYR A 215 -4.98 -0.52 -18.33
N GLY A 216 -3.95 -1.37 -18.33
CA GLY A 216 -2.95 -1.46 -19.39
C GLY A 216 -2.03 -0.22 -19.49
N LEU A 217 -1.68 0.38 -18.34
CA LEU A 217 -0.84 1.58 -18.28
C LEU A 217 0.65 1.24 -18.43
N CYS A 218 1.43 2.22 -18.88
CA CYS A 218 2.88 2.11 -19.00
C CYS A 218 3.61 3.13 -18.11
N PHE A 219 4.88 2.84 -17.79
CA PHE A 219 5.74 3.80 -17.10
C PHE A 219 6.28 4.85 -18.08
N PRO A 220 6.17 6.14 -17.75
CA PRO A 220 6.70 7.20 -18.61
C PRO A 220 8.23 7.24 -18.56
N THR A 221 8.84 7.60 -19.68
CA THR A 221 10.27 7.87 -19.78
C THR A 221 10.55 9.36 -19.60
N PHE A 222 11.49 9.70 -18.74
CA PHE A 222 11.95 11.08 -18.57
C PHE A 222 13.25 11.30 -19.34
N SER A 223 13.36 12.44 -20.02
CA SER A 223 14.62 12.84 -20.66
C SER A 223 15.05 14.20 -20.13
N ASN A 224 16.36 14.36 -19.92
CA ASN A 224 16.94 15.62 -19.45
C ASN A 224 17.22 16.52 -20.65
N GLN A 225 16.17 17.14 -21.19
CA GLN A 225 16.26 18.09 -22.30
C GLN A 225 16.11 19.52 -21.80
N ALA A 226 16.75 20.46 -22.49
CA ALA A 226 16.66 21.88 -22.16
C ALA A 226 15.27 22.48 -22.46
N GLN A 227 14.52 21.87 -23.39
CA GLN A 227 13.21 22.34 -23.81
C GLN A 227 12.12 21.39 -23.30
N PRO A 228 10.97 21.91 -22.83
CA PRO A 228 9.87 21.08 -22.37
C PRO A 228 9.18 20.39 -23.55
N PHE A 229 8.78 19.15 -23.35
CA PHE A 229 7.94 18.42 -24.30
C PHE A 229 7.05 17.39 -23.59
N VAL A 230 5.99 16.96 -24.27
CA VAL A 230 5.16 15.81 -23.93
C VAL A 230 4.94 15.02 -25.21
N ASP A 231 5.40 13.77 -25.23
CA ASP A 231 5.16 12.82 -26.30
C ASP A 231 4.41 11.61 -25.72
N ALA A 232 3.26 11.30 -26.30
CA ALA A 232 2.43 10.20 -25.86
C ALA A 232 1.80 9.50 -27.07
N ASP A 233 2.11 8.21 -27.21
CA ASP A 233 1.43 7.30 -28.13
C ASP A 233 0.48 6.42 -27.35
N GLY A 234 -0.75 6.28 -27.82
CA GLY A 234 -1.78 5.50 -27.13
C GLY A 234 -2.39 6.19 -25.90
N LEU A 235 -2.43 7.53 -25.82
CA LEU A 235 -2.99 8.27 -24.67
C LEU A 235 -4.52 8.11 -24.59
N TYR A 236 -5.05 7.68 -23.45
CA TYR A 236 -6.50 7.70 -23.19
C TYR A 236 -6.81 8.01 -21.72
N HIS A 237 -8.07 8.37 -21.45
CA HIS A 237 -8.57 8.51 -20.10
C HIS A 237 -9.08 7.16 -19.59
N PHE A 238 -8.35 6.50 -18.69
CA PHE A 238 -8.64 5.13 -18.24
C PHE A 238 -9.97 4.95 -17.49
N MET A 239 -10.58 6.04 -17.01
CA MET A 239 -11.92 6.01 -16.39
C MET A 239 -13.08 5.86 -17.39
N LEU A 240 -12.82 5.88 -18.70
CA LEU A 240 -13.86 5.65 -19.71
C LEU A 240 -14.13 4.16 -19.88
N HIS A 241 -15.40 3.77 -20.08
CA HIS A 241 -15.78 2.38 -20.35
C HIS A 241 -15.20 1.86 -21.68
N THR A 242 -15.17 2.70 -22.73
CA THR A 242 -14.58 2.37 -24.03
C THR A 242 -13.66 3.52 -24.46
N PRO A 243 -12.41 3.55 -23.98
CA PRO A 243 -11.48 4.62 -24.33
C PRO A 243 -11.05 4.53 -25.80
N ILE A 244 -10.90 5.68 -26.43
CA ILE A 244 -10.24 5.81 -27.74
C ILE A 244 -8.90 6.48 -27.48
N ALA A 245 -7.83 5.87 -27.97
CA ALA A 245 -6.48 6.35 -27.77
C ALA A 245 -6.12 7.48 -28.74
N TYR A 246 -5.32 8.42 -28.27
CA TYR A 246 -4.82 9.59 -28.98
C TYR A 246 -3.30 9.53 -29.08
N LYS A 247 -2.77 10.09 -30.17
CA LYS A 247 -1.35 10.44 -30.26
C LYS A 247 -1.19 11.92 -29.99
N VAL A 248 -0.24 12.28 -29.13
CA VAL A 248 0.03 13.66 -28.72
C VAL A 248 1.52 13.93 -28.83
N ASP A 249 1.86 14.98 -29.56
CA ASP A 249 3.21 15.56 -29.61
C ASP A 249 3.06 17.04 -29.29
N LEU A 250 3.61 17.43 -28.13
CA LEU A 250 3.73 18.82 -27.71
C LEU A 250 5.21 19.11 -27.51
N SER A 251 5.80 19.83 -28.45
CA SER A 251 7.20 20.26 -28.43
C SER A 251 7.29 21.77 -28.61
N ILE A 252 8.48 22.37 -28.54
CA ILE A 252 8.65 23.81 -28.77
C ILE A 252 8.12 24.28 -30.14
N ASN A 253 8.13 23.39 -31.15
CA ASN A 253 7.62 23.67 -32.50
C ASN A 253 6.09 23.45 -32.62
N ALA A 254 5.48 22.79 -31.64
CA ALA A 254 4.07 22.42 -31.59
C ALA A 254 3.51 22.57 -30.16
N ASN A 255 3.77 23.72 -29.52
CA ASN A 255 3.49 23.95 -28.10
C ASN A 255 2.06 24.43 -27.81
N PHE A 256 1.23 24.57 -28.84
CA PHE A 256 -0.15 25.03 -28.72
C PHE A 256 -1.08 24.18 -29.60
N LEU A 257 -2.13 23.61 -28.98
CA LEU A 257 -3.10 22.74 -29.65
C LEU A 257 -4.48 23.41 -29.72
N PHE A 258 -4.98 23.66 -30.94
CA PHE A 258 -6.35 24.11 -31.16
C PHE A 258 -7.30 22.91 -31.29
N LEU A 259 -8.07 22.63 -30.23
CA LEU A 259 -9.08 21.58 -30.22
C LEU A 259 -10.43 22.13 -30.73
N THR A 260 -10.79 21.78 -31.97
CA THR A 260 -12.09 22.10 -32.57
C THR A 260 -12.94 20.83 -32.72
N GLY A 261 -14.26 21.00 -32.79
CA GLY A 261 -15.19 19.88 -32.98
C GLY A 261 -16.52 20.09 -32.26
N ALA A 262 -17.50 19.24 -32.59
CA ALA A 262 -18.86 19.32 -32.03
C ALA A 262 -18.88 19.21 -30.50
N ASN A 263 -19.97 19.66 -29.89
CA ASN A 263 -20.23 19.39 -28.46
C ASN A 263 -20.22 17.88 -28.23
N MET A 264 -19.67 17.46 -27.08
CA MET A 264 -19.51 16.04 -26.71
C MET A 264 -18.55 15.22 -27.59
N ALA A 265 -17.76 15.84 -28.48
CA ALA A 265 -16.73 15.16 -29.27
C ALA A 265 -15.49 14.70 -28.46
N GLY A 266 -15.56 14.65 -27.13
CA GLY A 266 -14.45 14.19 -26.27
C GLY A 266 -13.33 15.21 -26.00
N LYS A 267 -13.50 16.49 -26.38
CA LYS A 267 -12.47 17.54 -26.19
C LYS A 267 -12.01 17.68 -24.73
N SER A 268 -12.94 17.81 -23.78
CA SER A 268 -12.62 17.90 -22.36
C SER A 268 -11.98 16.61 -21.83
N THR A 269 -12.42 15.46 -22.35
CA THR A 269 -11.87 14.14 -22.00
C THR A 269 -10.42 14.02 -22.43
N PHE A 270 -10.06 14.50 -23.62
CA PHE A 270 -8.68 14.56 -24.09
C PHE A 270 -7.81 15.44 -23.18
N ILE A 271 -8.27 16.64 -22.84
CA ILE A 271 -7.53 17.57 -21.96
C ILE A 271 -7.28 16.91 -20.60
N LYS A 272 -8.31 16.28 -20.03
CA LYS A 272 -8.17 15.53 -18.77
C LYS A 272 -7.22 14.34 -18.91
N ALA A 273 -7.28 13.58 -20.02
CA ALA A 273 -6.38 12.45 -20.26
C ALA A 273 -4.92 12.90 -20.25
N ALA A 274 -4.59 13.96 -21.00
CA ALA A 274 -3.25 14.51 -21.07
C ALA A 274 -2.78 15.02 -19.69
N GLY A 275 -3.63 15.78 -19.00
CA GLY A 275 -3.31 16.31 -17.67
C GLY A 275 -3.12 15.22 -16.62
N VAL A 276 -4.00 14.21 -16.58
CA VAL A 276 -3.90 13.06 -15.67
C VAL A 276 -2.66 12.23 -15.99
N ALA A 277 -2.34 11.99 -17.26
CA ALA A 277 -1.13 11.24 -17.64
C ALA A 277 0.14 11.95 -17.16
N VAL A 278 0.26 13.26 -17.40
CA VAL A 278 1.40 14.05 -16.90
C VAL A 278 1.42 14.09 -15.37
N TYR A 279 0.27 14.19 -14.73
CA TYR A 279 0.17 14.17 -13.27
C TYR A 279 0.66 12.85 -12.67
N LEU A 280 0.12 11.73 -13.16
CA LEU A 280 0.51 10.38 -12.73
C LEU A 280 1.95 10.04 -13.07
N ALA A 281 2.53 10.64 -14.12
CA ALA A 281 3.95 10.51 -14.40
C ALA A 281 4.84 11.03 -13.26
N HIS A 282 4.34 11.96 -12.44
CA HIS A 282 5.06 12.52 -11.30
C HIS A 282 4.67 11.87 -9.97
N ILE A 283 3.86 10.81 -9.96
CA ILE A 283 3.54 10.02 -8.77
C ILE A 283 4.51 8.84 -8.70
#